data_AF-A0A200QE93-F1
#
_entry.id   AF-A0A200QE93-F1
#
_cell.length_a   1.000
_cell.length_b   1.000
_cell.length_c   1.000
_cell.angle_alpha   90.00
_cell.angle_beta   90.00
_cell.angle_gamma   90.00
#
_symmetry.space_group_name_H-M   'P 1'
#
loop_
_entity.id
_entity.type
_entity.pdbx_description
1 polymer ?
#
loop_
_entity_poly.entity_id
_entity_poly.type
_entity_poly.pdbx_seq_one_letter_code
_entity_poly.pdbx_strand_id
1 'polypeptide(L)'
;MPSLLLSITAHQTTSCNEAFSSLMKMRKNITQCKKLGTLGAELGWNYYNGTQNRNTIEIVFGARPGATTGWVAWGINPCPRPHMVGTRALIGFQQPNGSLVLKTYNITRETKIGCPLKPSEIDVKIDNQQIMYLQDTGFLIISATISLPPHEYNITRLNHVWQVGSMVKDMEPQMHSLTLHNVDSSETIDLISGKSRSGAGYRRQHVHGILNIVGWGTLLPIGMIIARYFKEFPVKYKGWFSLHVSCQISAYIIGTIGWVTGIWLGNASKDYVFRIHRIFGITVFTFTTLQVLALWLRPNVKDEYRKYWSIYHHFLGYGLIPVIIMNIFHGIDILRPAEKWKWAYVAILGVFGSSILVLEAFTWTKHILQSHRRS
;
A
#
# COMPACT_ATOMS: atom_id res chain seq x y z
N MET A 1 -16.09 -33.26 12.14
CA MET A 1 -16.40 -32.34 11.01
C MET A 1 -15.17 -31.49 10.76
N PRO A 2 -14.44 -31.70 9.65
CA PRO A 2 -13.21 -30.96 9.39
C PRO A 2 -13.55 -29.57 8.88
N SER A 3 -12.97 -28.57 9.53
CA SER A 3 -13.05 -27.16 9.23
C SER A 3 -12.28 -26.84 7.94
N LEU A 4 -13.00 -26.43 6.90
CA LEU A 4 -12.43 -25.81 5.70
C LEU A 4 -11.82 -24.45 6.08
N LEU A 5 -10.50 -24.41 6.26
CA LEU A 5 -9.73 -23.18 6.16
C LEU A 5 -9.43 -22.92 4.69
N LEU A 6 -10.27 -22.12 4.03
CA LEU A 6 -9.97 -21.56 2.72
C LEU A 6 -8.77 -20.61 2.84
N SER A 7 -7.58 -21.14 2.58
CA SER A 7 -6.42 -20.31 2.24
C SER A 7 -6.63 -19.74 0.84
N ILE A 8 -7.14 -18.51 0.76
CA ILE A 8 -7.17 -17.75 -0.50
C ILE A 8 -5.75 -17.23 -0.74
N THR A 9 -4.87 -18.08 -1.27
CA THR A 9 -3.65 -17.62 -1.93
C THR A 9 -4.02 -17.28 -3.38
N ALA A 10 -4.48 -16.04 -3.59
CA ALA A 10 -4.61 -15.50 -4.94
C ALA A 10 -3.21 -15.42 -5.57
N HIS A 11 -2.80 -16.47 -6.29
CA HIS A 11 -1.64 -16.46 -7.17
C HIS A 11 -1.99 -15.66 -8.42
N GLN A 12 -1.70 -14.35 -8.40
CA GLN A 12 -1.59 -13.58 -9.63
C GLN A 12 -0.12 -13.59 -10.06
N THR A 13 0.26 -14.59 -10.86
CA THR A 13 1.36 -14.42 -11.83
C THR A 13 0.87 -13.35 -12.81
N THR A 14 1.18 -12.09 -12.52
CA THR A 14 0.79 -10.98 -13.39
C THR A 14 1.66 -11.06 -14.63
N SER A 15 1.07 -11.50 -15.74
CA SER A 15 1.72 -11.50 -17.05
C SER A 15 2.18 -10.09 -17.41
N CYS A 16 3.39 -10.01 -17.95
CA CYS A 16 3.96 -8.78 -18.48
C CYS A 16 3.14 -8.27 -19.66
N ASN A 17 3.36 -7.02 -20.07
CA ASN A 17 2.77 -6.51 -21.30
C ASN A 17 3.18 -7.40 -22.49
N GLU A 18 2.29 -7.60 -23.45
CA GLU A 18 2.57 -8.37 -24.66
C GLU A 18 3.76 -7.83 -25.44
N ALA A 19 3.88 -6.50 -25.56
CA ALA A 19 5.01 -5.86 -26.23
C ALA A 19 6.34 -6.16 -25.51
N PHE A 20 6.35 -6.08 -24.18
CA PHE A 20 7.52 -6.40 -23.36
C PHE A 20 7.84 -7.91 -23.43
N SER A 21 6.82 -8.76 -23.40
CA SER A 21 6.94 -10.23 -23.52
C SER A 21 7.49 -10.66 -24.87
N SER A 22 7.03 -10.05 -25.95
CA SER A 22 7.53 -10.29 -27.30
C SER A 22 9.01 -9.93 -27.41
N LEU A 23 9.39 -8.76 -26.88
CA LEU A 23 10.78 -8.30 -26.87
C LEU A 23 11.70 -9.24 -26.08
N MET A 24 11.26 -9.69 -24.90
CA MET A 24 11.99 -10.66 -24.08
C MET A 24 12.24 -11.98 -24.82
N LYS A 25 11.21 -12.51 -25.50
CA LYS A 25 11.32 -13.75 -26.27
C LYS A 25 12.26 -13.61 -27.47
N MET A 26 12.11 -12.54 -28.25
CA MET A 26 12.90 -12.36 -29.48
C MET A 26 14.39 -12.07 -29.23
N ARG A 27 14.72 -11.30 -28.18
CA ARG A 27 16.09 -10.78 -27.98
C ARG A 27 16.94 -11.59 -27.02
N LYS A 28 16.34 -12.22 -26.00
CA LYS A 28 17.06 -12.84 -24.89
C LYS A 28 16.53 -14.23 -24.50
N ASN A 29 15.51 -14.74 -25.19
CA ASN A 29 14.82 -15.99 -24.85
C ASN A 29 14.45 -16.08 -23.35
N ILE A 30 14.03 -14.95 -22.78
CA ILE A 30 13.64 -14.86 -21.37
C ILE A 30 12.29 -15.54 -21.17
N THR A 31 12.23 -16.41 -20.16
CA THR A 31 11.08 -17.26 -19.87
C THR A 31 10.26 -16.75 -18.69
N GLN A 32 10.91 -16.14 -17.70
CA GLN A 32 10.23 -15.62 -16.51
C GLN A 32 10.05 -14.11 -16.62
N CYS A 33 8.90 -13.63 -16.14
CA CYS A 33 8.61 -12.22 -16.17
C CYS A 33 7.59 -11.82 -15.11
N LYS A 34 7.63 -10.55 -14.70
CA LYS A 34 6.72 -9.98 -13.72
C LYS A 34 6.54 -8.48 -13.90
N LYS A 35 5.30 -7.99 -13.72
CA LYS A 35 5.01 -6.57 -13.47
C LYS A 35 5.38 -6.17 -12.05
N LEU A 36 6.19 -5.14 -11.90
CA LEU A 36 6.59 -4.62 -10.60
C LEU A 36 5.47 -3.75 -10.00
N GLY A 37 5.44 -3.65 -8.67
CA GLY A 37 4.31 -3.04 -7.95
C GLY A 37 4.14 -1.52 -8.14
N THR A 38 5.16 -0.86 -8.70
CA THR A 38 5.25 0.61 -8.78
C THR A 38 5.94 1.06 -10.06
N LEU A 39 5.77 2.34 -10.41
CA LEU A 39 6.44 3.01 -11.53
C LEU A 39 6.18 2.42 -12.93
N GLY A 40 5.16 1.56 -13.07
CA GLY A 40 4.82 0.91 -14.33
C GLY A 40 5.96 0.05 -14.90
N ALA A 41 6.84 -0.42 -14.02
CA ALA A 41 8.03 -1.16 -14.41
C ALA A 41 7.76 -2.66 -14.56
N GLU A 42 8.52 -3.30 -15.46
CA GLU A 42 8.44 -4.73 -15.73
C GLU A 42 9.84 -5.34 -15.66
N LEU A 43 9.93 -6.56 -15.13
CA LEU A 43 11.16 -7.31 -14.99
C LEU A 43 11.00 -8.68 -15.63
N GLY A 44 11.85 -8.98 -16.59
CA GLY A 44 12.10 -10.30 -17.14
C GLY A 44 13.42 -10.85 -16.64
N TRP A 45 13.48 -12.16 -16.40
CA TRP A 45 14.73 -12.81 -16.06
C TRP A 45 14.80 -14.26 -16.49
N ASN A 46 16.03 -14.73 -16.69
CA ASN A 46 16.40 -16.13 -16.60
C ASN A 46 17.50 -16.25 -15.53
N TYR A 47 17.58 -17.39 -14.87
CA TYR A 47 18.69 -17.69 -13.98
C TYR A 47 19.37 -18.98 -14.41
N TYR A 48 20.68 -19.03 -14.23
CA TYR A 48 21.51 -20.18 -14.54
C TYR A 48 22.36 -20.48 -13.31
N ASN A 49 22.22 -21.71 -12.80
CA ASN A 49 23.12 -22.21 -11.78
C ASN A 49 24.45 -22.53 -12.46
N GLY A 50 25.45 -21.68 -12.27
CA GLY A 50 26.76 -21.86 -12.88
C GLY A 50 27.55 -22.98 -12.20
N THR A 51 28.53 -23.52 -12.93
CA THR A 51 29.59 -24.34 -12.35
C THR A 51 30.39 -23.49 -11.34
N GLN A 52 30.76 -24.07 -10.20
CA GLN A 52 31.41 -23.40 -9.04
C GLN A 52 30.51 -22.44 -8.21
N ASN A 53 29.19 -22.67 -8.11
CA ASN A 53 28.26 -21.87 -7.29
C ASN A 53 28.15 -20.38 -7.67
N ARG A 54 28.67 -19.95 -8.81
CA ARG A 54 28.39 -18.59 -9.33
C ARG A 54 27.08 -18.64 -10.10
N ASN A 55 26.03 -18.11 -9.48
CA ASN A 55 24.75 -18.01 -10.14
C ASN A 55 24.78 -16.82 -11.10
N THR A 56 24.37 -17.03 -12.33
CA THR A 56 24.26 -15.96 -13.33
C THR A 56 22.80 -15.64 -13.55
N ILE A 57 22.46 -14.36 -13.55
CA ILE A 57 21.11 -13.90 -13.87
C ILE A 57 21.16 -13.08 -15.15
N GLU A 58 20.30 -13.39 -16.09
CA GLU A 58 20.03 -12.54 -17.25
C GLU A 58 18.78 -11.75 -16.97
N ILE A 59 18.86 -10.44 -17.07
CA ILE A 59 17.74 -9.55 -16.77
C ILE A 59 17.37 -8.71 -17.98
N VAL A 60 16.08 -8.43 -18.09
CA VAL A 60 15.52 -7.38 -18.93
C VAL A 60 14.59 -6.56 -18.04
N PHE A 61 14.93 -5.31 -17.81
CA PHE A 61 14.13 -4.38 -17.03
C PHE A 61 13.58 -3.30 -17.96
N GLY A 62 12.31 -2.97 -17.83
CA GLY A 62 11.67 -1.93 -18.61
C GLY A 62 10.84 -0.99 -17.76
N ALA A 63 10.97 0.30 -17.99
CA ALA A 63 10.09 1.31 -17.39
C ALA A 63 10.00 2.55 -18.29
N ARG A 64 8.96 3.36 -18.08
CA ARG A 64 8.86 4.69 -18.70
C ARG A 64 9.64 5.70 -17.86
N PRO A 65 10.55 6.49 -18.45
CA PRO A 65 11.20 7.59 -17.76
C PRO A 65 10.17 8.59 -17.23
N GLY A 66 10.52 9.33 -16.17
CA GLY A 66 9.62 10.34 -15.59
C GLY A 66 9.40 11.58 -16.48
N ALA A 67 10.27 11.78 -17.48
CA ALA A 67 10.18 12.79 -18.53
C ALA A 67 11.08 12.39 -19.71
N THR A 68 11.07 13.16 -20.80
CA THR A 68 11.93 12.90 -21.99
C THR A 68 13.43 12.93 -21.67
N THR A 69 13.85 13.77 -20.72
CA THR A 69 15.23 13.83 -20.21
C THR A 69 15.42 12.99 -18.94
N GLY A 70 14.48 12.08 -18.68
CA GLY A 70 14.49 11.21 -17.51
C GLY A 70 15.40 10.00 -17.64
N TRP A 71 15.45 9.23 -16.57
CA TRP A 71 16.26 8.03 -16.46
C TRP A 71 15.45 6.90 -15.82
N VAL A 72 15.86 5.66 -16.06
CA VAL A 72 15.32 4.47 -15.40
C VAL A 72 16.46 3.69 -14.76
N ALA A 73 16.20 3.03 -13.65
CA ALA A 73 17.19 2.26 -12.93
C ALA A 73 16.63 0.95 -12.40
N TRP A 74 17.49 -0.04 -12.38
CA TRP A 74 17.27 -1.30 -11.69
C TRP A 74 18.58 -1.73 -11.03
N GLY A 75 18.49 -2.31 -9.83
CA GLY A 75 19.66 -2.77 -9.11
C GLY A 75 19.36 -3.81 -8.06
N ILE A 76 20.43 -4.45 -7.58
CA ILE A 76 20.40 -5.47 -6.53
C ILE A 76 21.01 -4.93 -5.25
N ASN A 77 20.54 -5.40 -4.11
CA ASN A 77 21.01 -4.96 -2.80
C ASN A 77 21.37 -6.16 -1.91
N PRO A 78 22.64 -6.36 -1.52
CA PRO A 78 23.06 -7.50 -0.71
C PRO A 78 22.67 -7.35 0.78
N CYS A 79 22.15 -6.19 1.22
CA CYS A 79 21.74 -6.03 2.61
C CYS A 79 20.57 -6.96 2.97
N PRO A 80 20.35 -7.27 4.27
CA PRO A 80 19.29 -8.20 4.71
C PRO A 80 17.85 -7.80 4.35
N ARG A 81 17.62 -6.55 3.95
CA ARG A 81 16.31 -6.02 3.55
C ARG A 81 16.45 -5.17 2.29
N PRO A 82 15.46 -5.20 1.38
CA PRO A 82 15.48 -4.36 0.19
C PRO A 82 15.28 -2.89 0.61
N HIS A 83 16.21 -2.03 0.19
CA HIS A 83 16.16 -0.58 0.38
C HIS A 83 17.12 0.13 -0.59
N MET A 84 17.01 1.46 -0.72
CA MET A 84 17.81 2.24 -1.68
C MET A 84 19.33 2.22 -1.43
N VAL A 85 19.77 2.50 -0.21
CA VAL A 85 21.20 2.56 0.13
C VAL A 85 21.83 1.16 0.05
N GLY A 86 23.05 1.08 -0.49
CA GLY A 86 23.73 -0.18 -0.78
C GLY A 86 23.24 -0.85 -2.07
N THR A 87 22.46 -0.18 -2.92
CA THR A 87 22.05 -0.76 -4.20
C THR A 87 23.17 -0.67 -5.22
N ARG A 88 23.43 -1.78 -5.89
CA ARG A 88 24.30 -1.90 -7.06
C ARG A 88 23.41 -1.72 -8.28
N ALA A 89 23.43 -0.53 -8.85
CA ALA A 89 22.43 -0.09 -9.82
C ALA A 89 22.99 0.02 -11.24
N LEU A 90 22.15 -0.37 -12.20
CA LEU A 90 22.24 -0.01 -13.60
C LEU A 90 21.29 1.16 -13.85
N ILE A 91 21.81 2.30 -14.30
CA ILE A 91 20.99 3.47 -14.63
C ILE A 91 21.15 3.77 -16.12
N GLY A 92 20.00 3.88 -16.78
CA GLY A 92 19.88 4.10 -18.21
C GLY A 92 19.09 5.36 -18.53
N PHE A 93 19.55 6.14 -19.51
CA PHE A 93 18.86 7.34 -19.98
C PHE A 93 19.18 7.66 -21.44
N GLN A 94 18.37 8.54 -22.04
CA GLN A 94 18.59 9.08 -23.37
C GLN A 94 19.07 10.53 -23.27
N GLN A 95 20.12 10.87 -24.01
CA GLN A 95 20.61 12.24 -24.14
C GLN A 95 19.77 13.04 -25.14
N PRO A 96 19.79 14.39 -25.08
CA PRO A 96 19.08 15.23 -26.05
C PRO A 96 19.44 14.97 -27.52
N ASN A 97 20.65 14.48 -27.79
CA ASN A 97 21.11 14.08 -29.12
C ASN A 97 20.59 12.70 -29.57
N GLY A 98 19.72 12.06 -28.79
CA GLY A 98 19.14 10.75 -29.05
C GLY A 98 19.99 9.55 -28.63
N SER A 99 21.26 9.77 -28.24
CA SER A 99 22.16 8.69 -27.81
C SER A 99 21.71 8.09 -26.47
N LEU A 100 21.84 6.77 -26.34
CA LEU A 100 21.48 6.05 -25.12
C LEU A 100 22.72 5.78 -24.27
N VAL A 101 22.58 5.98 -22.97
CA VAL A 101 23.65 5.83 -21.99
C VAL A 101 23.20 4.81 -20.96
N LEU A 102 24.08 3.86 -20.65
CA LEU A 102 23.91 2.88 -19.57
C LEU A 102 25.21 2.81 -18.78
N LYS A 103 25.11 3.05 -17.47
CA LYS A 103 26.26 3.04 -16.55
C LYS A 103 25.90 2.36 -15.24
N THR A 104 26.94 1.94 -14.52
CA THR A 104 26.85 1.34 -13.18
C THR A 104 27.03 2.39 -12.10
N TYR A 105 26.33 2.21 -10.99
CA TYR A 105 26.33 3.14 -9.87
C TYR A 105 26.24 2.39 -8.54
N ASN A 106 27.06 2.81 -7.59
CA ASN A 106 26.95 2.40 -6.19
C ASN A 106 26.12 3.43 -5.42
N ILE A 107 24.92 3.05 -4.95
CA ILE A 107 24.03 3.96 -4.22
C ILE A 107 24.41 3.98 -2.75
N THR A 108 24.93 5.10 -2.28
CA THR A 108 25.43 5.24 -0.90
C THR A 108 24.57 6.19 -0.04
N ARG A 109 24.91 6.38 1.23
CA ARG A 109 24.19 7.33 2.11
C ARG A 109 24.35 8.78 1.64
N GLU A 110 25.51 9.11 1.07
CA GLU A 110 25.86 10.42 0.55
C GLU A 110 24.91 10.80 -0.60
N THR A 111 24.66 9.87 -1.53
CA THR A 111 23.71 10.11 -2.64
C THR A 111 22.28 10.38 -2.14
N LYS A 112 21.88 9.73 -1.04
CA LYS A 112 20.56 9.94 -0.42
C LYS A 112 20.42 11.33 0.20
N ILE A 113 21.50 11.93 0.70
CA ILE A 113 21.48 13.29 1.29
C ILE A 113 21.74 14.39 0.26
N GLY A 114 21.78 14.04 -1.04
CA GLY A 114 21.89 15.00 -2.14
C GLY A 114 23.29 15.19 -2.71
N CYS A 115 24.27 14.36 -2.34
CA CYS A 115 25.56 14.39 -3.02
C CYS A 115 25.43 13.90 -4.47
N PRO A 116 26.23 14.46 -5.40
CA PRO A 116 26.21 14.08 -6.81
C PRO A 116 26.37 12.57 -7.07
N LEU A 117 25.57 12.01 -7.98
CA LEU A 117 25.58 10.59 -8.32
C LEU A 117 26.42 10.33 -9.58
N LYS A 118 27.70 10.00 -9.38
CA LYS A 118 28.64 9.70 -10.48
C LYS A 118 28.70 8.21 -10.80
N PRO A 119 28.94 7.83 -12.07
CA PRO A 119 29.21 6.44 -12.43
C PRO A 119 30.36 5.86 -11.59
N SER A 120 30.19 4.63 -11.14
CA SER A 120 31.21 3.92 -10.35
C SER A 120 31.21 2.43 -10.66
N GLU A 121 32.37 1.81 -10.43
CA GLU A 121 32.46 0.36 -10.41
C GLU A 121 31.62 -0.20 -9.25
N ILE A 122 31.04 -1.37 -9.49
CA ILE A 122 30.26 -2.10 -8.49
C ILE A 122 30.90 -3.47 -8.29
N ASP A 123 30.70 -4.03 -7.10
CA ASP A 123 31.24 -5.32 -6.65
C ASP A 123 30.49 -6.53 -7.23
N VAL A 124 29.90 -6.37 -8.42
CA VAL A 124 29.16 -7.41 -9.13
C VAL A 124 29.53 -7.34 -10.60
N LYS A 125 29.97 -8.47 -11.16
CA LYS A 125 30.35 -8.53 -12.57
C LYS A 125 29.10 -8.41 -13.45
N ILE A 126 29.11 -7.40 -14.32
CA ILE A 126 28.09 -7.18 -15.34
C ILE A 126 28.69 -7.41 -16.71
N ASP A 127 28.10 -8.32 -17.46
CA ASP A 127 28.41 -8.63 -18.84
C ASP A 127 27.22 -8.29 -19.75
N ASN A 128 27.45 -8.16 -21.07
CA ASN A 128 26.40 -8.01 -22.09
C ASN A 128 25.37 -6.90 -21.82
N GLN A 129 25.80 -5.78 -21.21
CA GLN A 129 24.92 -4.66 -20.92
C GLN A 129 24.45 -3.96 -22.21
N GLN A 130 23.15 -3.73 -22.32
CA GLN A 130 22.55 -3.02 -23.44
C GLN A 130 21.38 -2.18 -22.95
N ILE A 131 21.17 -1.04 -23.62
CA ILE A 131 20.01 -0.18 -23.43
C ILE A 131 19.33 0.07 -24.77
N MET A 132 18.00 0.10 -24.77
CA MET A 132 17.20 0.47 -25.92
C MET A 132 16.00 1.32 -25.51
N TYR A 133 15.52 2.14 -26.43
CA TYR A 133 14.28 2.89 -26.30
C TYR A 133 13.23 2.32 -27.23
N LEU A 134 12.06 1.97 -26.69
CA LEU A 134 10.91 1.48 -27.46
C LEU A 134 9.96 2.63 -27.73
N GLN A 135 9.90 3.10 -28.98
CA GLN A 135 9.07 4.24 -29.37
C GLN A 135 7.58 3.99 -29.11
N ASP A 136 7.06 2.81 -29.48
CA ASP A 136 5.64 2.47 -29.35
C ASP A 136 5.12 2.52 -27.91
N THR A 137 5.99 2.18 -26.95
CA THR A 137 5.60 2.08 -25.53
C THR A 137 6.17 3.20 -24.67
N GLY A 138 7.18 3.92 -25.16
CA GLY A 138 7.98 4.89 -24.42
C GLY A 138 8.92 4.27 -23.38
N PHE A 139 9.18 2.97 -23.44
CA PHE A 139 10.00 2.27 -22.44
C PHE A 139 11.49 2.47 -22.73
N LEU A 140 12.27 2.75 -21.68
CA LEU A 140 13.69 2.42 -21.67
C LEU A 140 13.84 1.00 -21.15
N ILE A 141 14.52 0.17 -21.93
CA ILE A 141 14.80 -1.22 -21.62
C ILE A 141 16.28 -1.36 -21.33
N ILE A 142 16.60 -1.88 -20.15
CA ILE A 142 17.94 -2.27 -19.72
C ILE A 142 18.02 -3.79 -19.80
N SER A 143 19.06 -4.32 -20.44
CA SER A 143 19.37 -5.75 -20.37
C SER A 143 20.82 -5.97 -19.97
N ALA A 144 21.07 -6.98 -19.15
CA ALA A 144 22.39 -7.31 -18.66
C ALA A 144 22.48 -8.77 -18.20
N THR A 145 23.69 -9.30 -18.18
CA THR A 145 24.03 -10.58 -17.56
C THR A 145 24.84 -10.28 -16.30
N ILE A 146 24.40 -10.79 -15.15
CA ILE A 146 24.96 -10.42 -13.85
C ILE A 146 25.43 -11.70 -13.16
N SER A 147 26.70 -11.75 -12.78
CA SER A 147 27.24 -12.86 -12.01
C SER A 147 27.13 -12.55 -10.53
N LEU A 148 26.32 -13.31 -9.80
CA LEU A 148 26.03 -13.13 -8.38
C LEU A 148 27.02 -13.93 -7.51
N PRO A 149 27.86 -13.26 -6.68
CA PRO A 149 28.68 -13.94 -5.70
C PRO A 149 27.83 -14.70 -4.67
N PRO A 150 28.04 -16.02 -4.45
CA PRO A 150 27.17 -16.83 -3.59
C PRO A 150 27.27 -16.47 -2.10
N HIS A 151 28.35 -15.83 -1.66
CA HIS A 151 28.52 -15.39 -0.28
C HIS A 151 27.71 -14.13 0.06
N GLU A 152 27.33 -13.34 -0.95
CA GLU A 152 26.63 -12.07 -0.78
C GLU A 152 25.17 -12.12 -1.25
N TYR A 153 24.88 -12.92 -2.28
CA TYR A 153 23.57 -12.97 -2.91
C TYR A 153 22.99 -14.38 -2.91
N ASN A 154 21.67 -14.46 -2.69
CA ASN A 154 20.92 -15.70 -2.72
C ASN A 154 19.77 -15.57 -3.72
N ILE A 155 19.75 -16.44 -4.74
CA ILE A 155 18.75 -16.39 -5.82
C ILE A 155 17.31 -16.64 -5.35
N THR A 156 17.12 -17.30 -4.20
CA THR A 156 15.78 -17.50 -3.61
C THR A 156 15.32 -16.32 -2.75
N ARG A 157 16.24 -15.37 -2.47
CA ARG A 157 15.98 -14.17 -1.66
C ARG A 157 16.78 -12.98 -2.19
N LEU A 158 16.64 -12.68 -3.48
CA LEU A 158 17.33 -11.54 -4.09
C LEU A 158 16.58 -10.25 -3.77
N ASN A 159 17.23 -9.32 -3.08
CA ASN A 159 16.67 -7.99 -2.91
C ASN A 159 17.01 -7.14 -4.14
N HIS A 160 15.99 -6.51 -4.71
CA HIS A 160 16.16 -5.59 -5.82
C HIS A 160 15.38 -4.30 -5.62
N VAL A 161 15.79 -3.27 -6.34
CA VAL A 161 15.28 -1.91 -6.27
C VAL A 161 15.18 -1.38 -7.69
N TRP A 162 14.13 -0.63 -7.97
CA TRP A 162 13.98 0.06 -9.26
C TRP A 162 13.59 1.51 -9.02
N GLN A 163 13.93 2.38 -9.95
CA GLN A 163 13.54 3.78 -9.89
C GLN A 163 13.35 4.36 -11.29
N VAL A 164 12.58 5.44 -11.34
CA VAL A 164 12.47 6.31 -12.50
C VAL A 164 12.69 7.74 -12.04
N GLY A 165 13.52 8.48 -12.76
CA GLY A 165 13.74 9.90 -12.54
C GLY A 165 13.31 10.73 -13.74
N SER A 166 13.07 12.01 -13.51
CA SER A 166 12.56 12.95 -14.52
C SER A 166 13.65 13.82 -15.15
N MET A 167 14.90 13.73 -14.68
CA MET A 167 15.94 14.63 -15.15
C MET A 167 17.33 14.01 -15.05
N VAL A 168 18.13 14.22 -16.08
CA VAL A 168 19.58 14.06 -16.12
C VAL A 168 20.17 15.43 -16.42
N LYS A 169 21.17 15.86 -15.63
CA LYS A 169 21.88 17.12 -15.82
C LYS A 169 23.37 16.80 -15.95
N ASP A 170 24.03 17.28 -17.00
CA ASP A 170 25.47 17.11 -17.21
C ASP A 170 25.94 15.64 -17.10
N MET A 171 25.20 14.72 -17.73
CA MET A 171 25.40 13.26 -17.66
C MET A 171 25.17 12.62 -16.28
N GLU A 172 24.60 13.37 -15.34
CA GLU A 172 24.32 12.95 -13.98
C GLU A 172 22.82 12.75 -13.74
N PRO A 173 22.37 11.52 -13.42
CA PRO A 173 21.00 11.26 -13.01
C PRO A 173 20.65 12.06 -11.76
N GLN A 174 19.66 12.96 -11.87
CA GLN A 174 19.21 13.75 -10.72
C GLN A 174 18.32 12.91 -9.82
N MET A 175 18.20 13.32 -8.56
CA MET A 175 17.37 12.64 -7.57
C MET A 175 15.96 12.40 -8.13
N HIS A 176 15.50 11.15 -8.07
CA HIS A 176 14.14 10.81 -8.49
C HIS A 176 13.12 11.50 -7.56
N SER A 177 11.89 11.66 -8.03
CA SER A 177 10.81 12.12 -7.15
C SER A 177 10.73 11.22 -5.94
N LEU A 178 10.45 11.79 -4.78
CA LEU A 178 10.49 10.97 -3.60
C LEU A 178 9.27 10.06 -3.48
N THR A 179 8.19 10.22 -4.29
CA THR A 179 6.80 9.67 -4.15
C THR A 179 6.64 8.25 -3.58
N LEU A 180 5.46 7.93 -3.02
CA LEU A 180 5.28 6.63 -2.34
C LEU A 180 5.62 5.47 -3.29
N HIS A 181 5.43 5.66 -4.60
CA HIS A 181 5.88 4.72 -5.62
C HIS A 181 7.37 4.50 -5.59
N ASN A 182 8.16 5.57 -5.54
CA ASN A 182 9.61 5.48 -5.44
C ASN A 182 10.02 4.81 -4.11
N VAL A 183 9.39 5.15 -2.97
CA VAL A 183 9.70 4.52 -1.68
C VAL A 183 9.40 3.02 -1.69
N ASP A 184 8.30 2.61 -2.32
CA ASP A 184 7.86 1.22 -2.39
C ASP A 184 8.47 0.44 -3.57
N SER A 185 9.37 1.06 -4.36
CA SER A 185 10.05 0.42 -5.49
C SER A 185 11.18 -0.51 -5.07
N SER A 186 10.89 -1.41 -4.14
CA SER A 186 11.82 -2.41 -3.63
C SER A 186 11.09 -3.65 -3.09
N GLU A 187 11.62 -4.83 -3.40
CA GLU A 187 11.11 -6.11 -2.90
C GLU A 187 12.22 -7.16 -2.81
N THR A 188 11.92 -8.28 -2.16
CA THR A 188 12.73 -9.50 -2.20
C THR A 188 12.06 -10.48 -3.15
N ILE A 189 12.75 -10.97 -4.17
CA ILE A 189 12.26 -11.94 -5.14
C ILE A 189 12.97 -13.28 -5.01
N ASP A 190 12.21 -14.37 -5.11
CA ASP A 190 12.71 -15.71 -5.37
C ASP A 190 12.72 -15.92 -6.89
N LEU A 191 13.92 -15.98 -7.48
CA LEU A 191 14.09 -16.11 -8.92
C LEU A 191 13.63 -17.46 -9.45
N ILE A 192 13.54 -18.49 -8.60
CA ILE A 192 13.08 -19.83 -9.00
C ILE A 192 11.56 -19.82 -9.13
N SER A 193 10.86 -19.42 -8.06
CA SER A 193 9.39 -19.45 -8.02
C SER A 193 8.73 -18.20 -8.61
N GLY A 194 9.48 -17.11 -8.81
CA GLY A 194 8.96 -15.79 -9.17
C GLY A 194 8.15 -15.10 -8.07
N LYS A 195 8.08 -15.69 -6.87
CA LYS A 195 7.36 -15.10 -5.74
C LYS A 195 8.16 -13.96 -5.16
N SER A 196 7.47 -12.90 -4.75
CA SER A 196 8.12 -11.79 -4.08
C SER A 196 7.51 -11.46 -2.74
N ARG A 197 8.30 -10.76 -1.93
CA ARG A 197 7.93 -10.19 -0.66
C ARG A 197 8.20 -8.70 -0.70
N SER A 198 7.15 -7.90 -0.59
CA SER A 198 7.25 -6.44 -0.58
C SER A 198 8.14 -5.93 0.56
N GLY A 199 8.75 -4.76 0.34
CA GLY A 199 9.53 -4.06 1.34
C GLY A 199 8.78 -3.82 2.65
N ALA A 200 9.54 -3.61 3.73
CA ALA A 200 8.97 -3.42 5.06
C ALA A 200 8.06 -2.17 5.16
N GLY A 201 8.35 -1.11 4.39
CA GLY A 201 7.54 0.11 4.30
C GLY A 201 6.13 -0.18 3.80
N TYR A 202 6.02 -0.70 2.58
CA TYR A 202 4.77 -1.17 1.97
C TYR A 202 3.92 -2.01 2.92
N ARG A 203 4.52 -3.02 3.58
CA ARG A 203 3.80 -3.89 4.51
C ARG A 203 3.21 -3.12 5.70
N ARG A 204 3.96 -2.17 6.27
CA ARG A 204 3.48 -1.37 7.40
C ARG A 204 2.31 -0.46 7.00
N GLN A 205 2.37 0.13 5.81
CA GLN A 205 1.26 0.93 5.27
C GLN A 205 -0.01 0.09 5.11
N HIS A 206 0.12 -1.15 4.64
CA HIS A 206 -1.02 -2.09 4.52
C HIS A 206 -1.61 -2.45 5.88
N VAL A 207 -0.76 -2.76 6.87
CA VAL A 207 -1.22 -3.03 8.24
C VAL A 207 -1.95 -1.83 8.83
N HIS A 208 -1.42 -0.62 8.66
CA HIS A 208 -2.10 0.62 9.06
C HIS A 208 -3.48 0.74 8.39
N GLY A 209 -3.57 0.57 7.07
CA GLY A 209 -4.85 0.62 6.35
C GLY A 209 -5.88 -0.39 6.87
N ILE A 210 -5.49 -1.66 7.04
CA ILE A 210 -6.37 -2.72 7.54
C ILE A 210 -6.89 -2.38 8.94
N LEU A 211 -6.01 -2.00 9.87
CA LEU A 211 -6.40 -1.67 11.24
C LEU A 211 -7.43 -0.53 11.28
N ASN A 212 -7.24 0.51 10.45
CA ASN A 212 -8.16 1.65 10.43
C ASN A 212 -9.48 1.34 9.72
N ILE A 213 -9.49 0.51 8.67
CA ILE A 213 -10.75 0.04 8.03
C ILE A 213 -11.55 -0.83 9.00
N VAL A 214 -10.89 -1.77 9.71
CA VAL A 214 -11.56 -2.68 10.65
C VAL A 214 -12.03 -1.91 11.89
N GLY A 215 -11.14 -1.17 12.54
CA GLY A 215 -11.44 -0.44 13.77
C GLY A 215 -12.42 0.70 13.53
N TRP A 216 -11.97 1.76 12.84
CA TRP A 216 -12.78 2.95 12.62
C TRP A 216 -13.85 2.75 11.56
N GLY A 217 -13.50 2.16 10.42
CA GLY A 217 -14.37 2.08 9.25
C GLY A 217 -15.47 1.04 9.32
N THR A 218 -15.39 0.07 10.24
CA THR A 218 -16.30 -1.10 10.28
C THR A 218 -16.93 -1.31 11.66
N LEU A 219 -16.13 -1.50 12.70
CA LEU A 219 -16.65 -1.80 14.04
C LEU A 219 -17.41 -0.63 14.67
N LEU A 220 -16.96 0.63 14.47
CA LEU A 220 -17.70 1.81 14.95
C LEU A 220 -19.11 1.91 14.30
N PRO A 221 -19.28 1.86 12.96
CA PRO A 221 -20.60 1.81 12.32
C PRO A 221 -21.48 0.66 12.80
N ILE A 222 -20.92 -0.56 12.96
CA ILE A 222 -21.68 -1.71 13.48
C ILE A 222 -22.26 -1.39 14.86
N GLY A 223 -21.44 -0.87 15.78
CA GLY A 223 -21.91 -0.49 17.10
C GLY A 223 -23.01 0.59 17.06
N MET A 224 -22.91 1.55 16.14
CA MET A 224 -23.93 2.58 15.93
C MET A 224 -25.25 2.00 15.42
N ILE A 225 -25.21 1.10 14.42
CA ILE A 225 -26.40 0.41 13.88
C ILE A 225 -27.09 -0.40 14.98
N ILE A 226 -26.31 -1.11 15.81
CA ILE A 226 -26.85 -1.87 16.95
C ILE A 226 -27.59 -0.94 17.92
N ALA A 227 -26.98 0.18 18.31
CA ALA A 227 -27.62 1.13 19.22
C ALA A 227 -28.87 1.80 18.63
N ARG A 228 -28.89 2.07 17.31
CA ARG A 228 -30.03 2.70 16.63
C ARG A 228 -31.25 1.78 16.54
N TYR A 229 -31.06 0.54 16.08
CA TYR A 229 -32.20 -0.33 15.73
C TYR A 229 -32.56 -1.38 16.77
N PHE A 230 -31.64 -1.73 17.68
CA PHE A 230 -31.83 -2.83 18.62
C PHE A 230 -32.08 -2.39 20.07
N LYS A 231 -31.96 -1.10 20.36
CA LYS A 231 -32.15 -0.52 21.71
C LYS A 231 -33.59 -0.59 22.17
N GLU A 232 -34.52 -0.14 21.34
CA GLU A 232 -35.91 0.04 21.73
C GLU A 232 -36.87 -0.20 20.57
N PHE A 233 -36.66 0.49 19.46
CA PHE A 233 -37.45 0.37 18.24
C PHE A 233 -36.49 0.33 17.03
N PRO A 234 -36.76 -0.50 15.99
CA PRO A 234 -37.92 -1.36 15.80
C PRO A 234 -37.82 -2.73 16.48
N VAL A 235 -36.63 -3.20 16.84
CA VAL A 235 -36.41 -4.50 17.50
C VAL A 235 -35.85 -4.24 18.89
N LYS A 236 -36.52 -4.71 19.95
CA LYS A 236 -35.97 -4.59 21.30
C LYS A 236 -35.15 -5.82 21.62
N TYR A 237 -33.83 -5.68 21.73
CA TYR A 237 -32.93 -6.76 22.11
C TYR A 237 -32.23 -6.43 23.44
N LYS A 238 -32.41 -7.26 24.48
CA LYS A 238 -31.86 -6.97 25.82
C LYS A 238 -30.34 -6.81 25.85
N GLY A 239 -29.61 -7.51 24.98
CA GLY A 239 -28.14 -7.46 24.90
C GLY A 239 -27.57 -6.32 24.05
N TRP A 240 -28.39 -5.39 23.52
CA TRP A 240 -27.92 -4.34 22.59
C TRP A 240 -26.80 -3.49 23.19
N PHE A 241 -26.90 -3.16 24.48
CA PHE A 241 -25.95 -2.27 25.14
C PHE A 241 -24.57 -2.93 25.25
N SER A 242 -24.54 -4.21 25.63
CA SER A 242 -23.30 -4.98 25.68
C SER A 242 -22.68 -5.09 24.29
N LEU A 243 -23.47 -5.44 23.27
CA LEU A 243 -22.96 -5.55 21.90
C LEU A 243 -22.42 -4.22 21.38
N HIS A 244 -23.15 -3.12 21.60
CA HIS A 244 -22.69 -1.78 21.26
C HIS A 244 -21.35 -1.49 21.94
N VAL A 245 -21.25 -1.61 23.26
CA VAL A 245 -20.03 -1.31 24.03
C VAL A 245 -18.87 -2.21 23.59
N SER A 246 -19.10 -3.51 23.38
CA SER A 246 -18.08 -4.42 22.86
C SER A 246 -17.54 -3.97 21.51
N CYS A 247 -18.42 -3.62 20.56
CA CYS A 247 -18.00 -3.08 19.26
C CYS A 247 -17.19 -1.78 19.43
N GLN A 248 -17.64 -0.84 20.26
CA GLN A 248 -16.96 0.44 20.47
C GLN A 248 -15.57 0.27 21.10
N ILE A 249 -15.43 -0.58 22.12
CA ILE A 249 -14.15 -0.84 22.78
C ILE A 249 -13.18 -1.53 21.82
N SER A 250 -13.63 -2.59 21.13
CA SER A 250 -12.80 -3.28 20.13
C SER A 250 -12.37 -2.35 19.00
N ALA A 251 -13.29 -1.52 18.50
CA ALA A 251 -13.01 -0.51 17.49
C ALA A 251 -11.93 0.47 17.95
N TYR A 252 -12.07 0.99 19.17
CA TYR A 252 -11.13 1.96 19.72
C TYR A 252 -9.74 1.37 19.94
N ILE A 253 -9.63 0.13 20.42
CA ILE A 253 -8.33 -0.54 20.59
C ILE A 253 -7.65 -0.74 19.23
N ILE A 254 -8.34 -1.38 18.28
CA ILE A 254 -7.79 -1.67 16.94
C ILE A 254 -7.46 -0.36 16.20
N GLY A 255 -8.38 0.60 16.26
CA GLY A 255 -8.23 1.91 15.63
C GLY A 255 -7.07 2.72 16.21
N THR A 256 -6.86 2.68 17.53
CA THR A 256 -5.71 3.34 18.17
C THR A 256 -4.39 2.74 17.72
N ILE A 257 -4.29 1.40 17.63
CA ILE A 257 -3.10 0.74 17.07
C ILE A 257 -2.89 1.18 15.61
N GLY A 258 -3.98 1.26 14.83
CA GLY A 258 -3.96 1.82 13.48
C GLY A 258 -3.44 3.26 13.46
N TRP A 259 -3.90 4.12 14.34
CA TRP A 259 -3.46 5.52 14.41
C TRP A 259 -1.99 5.66 14.81
N VAL A 260 -1.53 4.93 15.83
CA VAL A 260 -0.12 4.92 16.28
C VAL A 260 0.82 4.43 15.17
N THR A 261 0.44 3.38 14.45
CA THR A 261 1.23 2.91 13.29
C THR A 261 1.29 3.96 12.17
N GLY A 262 0.24 4.77 12.00
CA GLY A 262 0.23 5.91 11.08
C GLY A 262 1.20 7.03 11.47
N ILE A 263 1.29 7.37 12.76
CA ILE A 263 2.29 8.34 13.26
C ILE A 263 3.69 7.84 12.99
N TRP A 264 3.95 6.56 13.27
CA TRP A 264 5.27 5.97 13.03
C TRP A 264 5.64 5.95 11.55
N LEU A 265 4.70 5.64 10.66
CA LEU A 265 4.88 5.75 9.21
C LEU A 265 5.21 7.20 8.80
N GLY A 266 4.48 8.18 9.32
CA GLY A 266 4.75 9.59 9.05
C GLY A 266 6.14 10.05 9.50
N ASN A 267 6.63 9.57 10.65
CA ASN A 267 7.98 9.90 11.12
C ASN A 267 9.08 9.16 10.34
N ALA A 268 8.79 7.96 9.84
CA ALA A 268 9.71 7.20 8.99
C ALA A 268 9.82 7.79 7.57
N SER A 269 8.78 8.48 7.10
CA SER A 269 8.69 9.11 5.79
C SER A 269 8.83 10.64 5.88
N LYS A 270 9.97 11.13 6.38
CA LYS A 270 10.23 12.57 6.60
C LYS A 270 10.00 13.44 5.36
N ASP A 271 10.19 12.86 4.18
CA ASP A 271 10.04 13.55 2.90
C ASP A 271 8.56 13.69 2.48
N TYR A 272 7.61 13.18 3.28
CA TYR A 272 6.18 13.15 2.97
C TYR A 272 5.32 13.51 4.15
N VAL A 273 4.49 14.52 3.94
CA VAL A 273 3.47 14.89 4.90
C VAL A 273 2.11 14.87 4.23
N PHE A 274 1.34 13.81 4.48
CA PHE A 274 -0.06 13.72 4.10
C PHE A 274 -0.91 14.54 5.08
N ARG A 275 -0.86 15.87 4.97
CA ARG A 275 -1.43 16.82 5.95
C ARG A 275 -2.93 16.58 6.21
N ILE A 276 -3.73 16.44 5.15
CA ILE A 276 -5.18 16.27 5.26
C ILE A 276 -5.52 14.95 5.98
N HIS A 277 -4.97 13.82 5.51
CA HIS A 277 -5.15 12.52 6.15
C HIS A 277 -4.71 12.53 7.62
N ARG A 278 -3.59 13.21 7.93
CA ARG A 278 -3.10 13.33 9.30
C ARG A 278 -4.04 14.16 10.18
N ILE A 279 -4.54 15.29 9.69
CA ILE A 279 -5.49 16.13 10.43
C ILE A 279 -6.76 15.34 10.73
N PHE A 280 -7.38 14.74 9.71
CA PHE A 280 -8.58 13.93 9.90
C PHE A 280 -8.32 12.73 10.82
N GLY A 281 -7.18 12.06 10.69
CA GLY A 281 -6.80 10.96 11.58
C GLY A 281 -6.67 11.39 13.05
N ILE A 282 -6.05 12.55 13.32
CA ILE A 282 -5.97 13.13 14.67
C ILE A 282 -7.38 13.49 15.18
N THR A 283 -8.19 14.15 14.35
CA THR A 283 -9.58 14.49 14.68
C THR A 283 -10.40 13.26 15.05
N VAL A 284 -10.33 12.19 14.26
CA VAL A 284 -11.02 10.92 14.54
C VAL A 284 -10.54 10.34 15.86
N PHE A 285 -9.22 10.25 16.09
CA PHE A 285 -8.68 9.73 17.34
C PHE A 285 -9.15 10.56 18.55
N THR A 286 -9.01 11.89 18.51
CA THR A 286 -9.40 12.76 19.62
C THR A 286 -10.88 12.62 19.97
N PHE A 287 -11.78 12.71 18.98
CA PHE A 287 -13.22 12.65 19.24
C PHE A 287 -13.70 11.24 19.59
N THR A 288 -13.09 10.19 19.05
CA THR A 288 -13.41 8.80 19.48
C THR A 288 -12.94 8.53 20.91
N THR A 289 -11.81 9.08 21.34
CA THR A 289 -11.40 9.06 22.76
C THR A 289 -12.45 9.72 23.65
N LEU A 290 -12.96 10.89 23.26
CA LEU A 290 -14.03 11.56 23.98
C LEU A 290 -15.34 10.74 23.99
N GLN A 291 -15.63 9.97 22.93
CA GLN A 291 -16.76 9.04 22.90
C GLN A 291 -16.60 7.85 23.86
N VAL A 292 -15.40 7.28 23.98
CA VAL A 292 -15.14 6.19 24.93
C VAL A 292 -15.16 6.68 26.38
N LEU A 293 -14.62 7.88 26.65
CA LEU A 293 -14.74 8.52 27.97
C LEU A 293 -16.20 8.80 28.37
N ALA A 294 -17.10 8.94 27.39
CA ALA A 294 -18.52 9.07 27.67
C ALA A 294 -19.10 7.85 28.40
N LEU A 295 -18.51 6.65 28.28
CA LEU A 295 -18.91 5.48 29.06
C LEU A 295 -18.61 5.67 30.55
N TRP A 296 -17.45 6.23 30.88
CA TRP A 296 -17.02 6.49 32.26
C TRP A 296 -17.79 7.66 32.87
N LEU A 297 -18.04 8.71 32.08
CA LEU A 297 -18.76 9.91 32.50
C LEU A 297 -20.28 9.78 32.34
N ARG A 298 -20.81 8.55 32.23
CA ARG A 298 -22.22 8.30 31.95
C ARG A 298 -23.10 8.64 33.17
N PRO A 299 -23.92 9.70 33.14
CA PRO A 299 -24.73 10.09 34.30
C PRO A 299 -25.85 9.10 34.58
N ASN A 300 -26.36 9.10 35.81
CA ASN A 300 -27.53 8.31 36.19
C ASN A 300 -28.77 8.72 35.39
N VAL A 301 -29.73 7.81 35.24
CA VAL A 301 -30.92 8.03 34.39
C VAL A 301 -31.77 9.21 34.89
N LYS A 302 -31.75 9.48 36.20
CA LYS A 302 -32.52 10.56 36.84
C LYS A 302 -31.79 11.91 36.88
N ASP A 303 -30.55 11.96 36.38
CA ASP A 303 -29.71 13.15 36.42
C ASP A 303 -30.05 14.11 35.26
N GLU A 304 -30.14 15.41 35.52
CA GLU A 304 -30.38 16.42 34.47
C GLU A 304 -29.24 16.45 33.43
N TYR A 305 -28.01 16.15 33.85
CA TYR A 305 -26.85 16.05 32.97
C TYR A 305 -26.96 14.91 31.95
N ARG A 306 -27.86 13.93 32.19
CA ARG A 306 -28.11 12.81 31.27
C ARG A 306 -28.55 13.28 29.89
N LYS A 307 -29.33 14.37 29.83
CA LYS A 307 -29.82 14.95 28.58
C LYS A 307 -28.66 15.50 27.75
N TYR A 308 -27.79 16.32 28.35
CA TYR A 308 -26.63 16.90 27.68
C TYR A 308 -25.63 15.83 27.23
N TRP A 309 -25.36 14.84 28.10
CA TRP A 309 -24.55 13.68 27.74
C TRP A 309 -25.11 12.95 26.52
N SER A 310 -26.43 12.75 26.46
CA SER A 310 -27.06 12.07 25.34
C SER A 310 -26.96 12.88 24.04
N ILE A 311 -27.15 14.20 24.08
CA ILE A 311 -27.01 15.08 22.92
C ILE A 311 -25.58 15.01 22.38
N TYR A 312 -24.61 15.23 23.26
CA TYR A 312 -23.18 15.17 22.94
C TYR A 312 -22.78 13.81 22.34
N HIS A 313 -23.19 12.71 22.97
CA HIS A 313 -22.84 11.35 22.54
C HIS A 313 -23.43 11.02 21.16
N HIS A 314 -24.70 11.36 20.92
CA HIS A 314 -25.32 11.13 19.61
C HIS A 314 -24.72 12.05 18.53
N PHE A 315 -24.64 13.35 18.80
CA PHE A 315 -24.18 14.32 17.80
C PHE A 315 -22.76 14.00 17.31
N LEU A 316 -21.82 13.82 18.24
CA LEU A 316 -20.45 13.45 17.86
C LEU A 316 -20.36 12.03 17.29
N GLY A 317 -21.14 11.07 17.83
CA GLY A 317 -21.15 9.70 17.32
C GLY A 317 -21.54 9.64 15.83
N TYR A 318 -22.61 10.35 15.43
CA TYR A 318 -23.00 10.45 14.02
C TYR A 318 -22.07 11.33 13.20
N GLY A 319 -21.61 12.45 13.75
CA GLY A 319 -20.70 13.39 13.07
C GLY A 319 -19.34 12.79 12.73
N LEU A 320 -18.86 11.81 13.50
CA LEU A 320 -17.58 11.14 13.23
C LEU A 320 -17.61 10.20 12.02
N ILE A 321 -18.77 9.61 11.70
CA ILE A 321 -18.86 8.59 10.63
C ILE A 321 -18.43 9.16 9.26
N PRO A 322 -18.93 10.33 8.80
CA PRO A 322 -18.46 10.93 7.56
C PRO A 322 -16.95 11.23 7.57
N VAL A 323 -16.40 11.75 8.68
CA VAL A 323 -14.98 12.08 8.80
C VAL A 323 -14.12 10.82 8.68
N ILE A 324 -14.53 9.73 9.30
CA ILE A 324 -13.87 8.42 9.20
C ILE A 324 -13.88 7.93 7.74
N ILE A 325 -15.04 7.98 7.08
CA ILE A 325 -15.19 7.53 5.69
C ILE A 325 -14.29 8.35 4.76
N MET A 326 -14.33 9.69 4.88
CA MET A 326 -13.46 10.60 4.10
C MET A 326 -11.99 10.30 4.34
N ASN A 327 -11.59 10.09 5.60
CA ASN A 327 -10.21 9.81 5.96
C ASN A 327 -9.72 8.46 5.41
N ILE A 328 -10.59 7.44 5.38
CA ILE A 328 -10.27 6.13 4.82
C ILE A 328 -10.10 6.22 3.31
N PHE A 329 -11.00 6.91 2.59
CA PHE A 329 -10.82 7.12 1.15
C PHE A 329 -9.55 7.89 0.84
N HIS A 330 -9.29 8.98 1.56
CA HIS A 330 -8.04 9.73 1.41
C HIS A 330 -6.81 8.86 1.74
N GLY A 331 -6.91 7.93 2.71
CA GLY A 331 -5.86 6.97 3.02
C GLY A 331 -5.65 5.92 1.91
N ILE A 332 -6.73 5.43 1.30
CA ILE A 332 -6.70 4.49 0.18
C ILE A 332 -6.06 5.14 -1.05
N ASP A 333 -6.36 6.41 -1.34
CA ASP A 333 -5.80 7.17 -2.46
C ASP A 333 -4.27 7.36 -2.32
N ILE A 334 -3.74 7.27 -1.10
CA ILE A 334 -2.29 7.26 -0.84
C ILE A 334 -1.68 5.88 -1.16
N LEU A 335 -2.38 4.78 -0.90
CA LEU A 335 -1.89 3.40 -1.09
C LEU A 335 -1.88 2.95 -2.56
N ARG A 336 -1.13 1.89 -2.89
CA ARG A 336 -1.20 1.24 -4.21
C ARG A 336 -1.19 -0.31 -4.18
N PRO A 337 -1.94 -0.97 -5.09
CA PRO A 337 -2.94 -0.38 -5.99
C PRO A 337 -4.21 0.02 -5.22
N ALA A 338 -4.60 1.29 -5.30
CA ALA A 338 -5.74 1.85 -4.56
C ALA A 338 -7.08 1.22 -4.97
N GLU A 339 -7.25 0.88 -6.25
CA GLU A 339 -8.53 0.41 -6.82
C GLU A 339 -9.14 -0.77 -6.06
N LYS A 340 -8.35 -1.82 -5.81
CA LYS A 340 -8.84 -3.01 -5.09
C LYS A 340 -9.31 -2.64 -3.68
N TRP A 341 -8.56 -1.79 -2.97
CA TRP A 341 -8.91 -1.32 -1.63
C TRP A 341 -10.13 -0.41 -1.63
N LYS A 342 -10.25 0.47 -2.63
CA LYS A 342 -11.38 1.37 -2.81
C LYS A 342 -12.67 0.58 -2.99
N TRP A 343 -12.69 -0.37 -3.92
CA TRP A 343 -13.87 -1.22 -4.16
C TRP A 343 -14.20 -2.12 -2.96
N ALA A 344 -13.19 -2.66 -2.27
CA ALA A 344 -13.43 -3.42 -1.05
C ALA A 344 -14.12 -2.57 0.03
N TYR A 345 -13.67 -1.32 0.23
CA TYR A 345 -14.30 -0.44 1.21
C TYR A 345 -15.69 0.05 0.76
N VAL A 346 -15.88 0.34 -0.53
CA VAL A 346 -17.21 0.62 -1.10
C VAL A 346 -18.18 -0.54 -0.87
N ALA A 347 -17.74 -1.79 -1.02
CA ALA A 347 -18.58 -2.95 -0.73
C ALA A 347 -18.99 -3.00 0.75
N ILE A 348 -18.07 -2.71 1.69
CA ILE A 348 -18.39 -2.60 3.13
C ILE A 348 -19.46 -1.53 3.37
N LEU A 349 -19.30 -0.34 2.78
CA LEU A 349 -20.30 0.74 2.89
C LEU A 349 -21.64 0.35 2.25
N GLY A 350 -21.62 -0.38 1.13
CA GLY A 350 -22.81 -0.91 0.49
C GLY A 350 -23.59 -1.88 1.39
N VAL A 351 -22.88 -2.75 2.13
CA VAL A 351 -23.49 -3.64 3.14
C VAL A 351 -24.13 -2.82 4.27
N PHE A 352 -23.45 -1.79 4.79
CA PHE A 352 -24.02 -0.92 5.81
C PHE A 352 -25.24 -0.16 5.30
N GLY A 353 -25.16 0.46 4.13
CA GLY A 353 -26.27 1.18 3.51
C GLY A 353 -27.48 0.27 3.29
N SER A 354 -27.27 -0.92 2.73
CA SER A 354 -28.35 -1.90 2.52
C SER A 354 -28.98 -2.36 3.84
N SER A 355 -28.17 -2.63 4.86
CA SER A 355 -28.65 -3.02 6.19
C SER A 355 -29.50 -1.92 6.83
N ILE A 356 -29.03 -0.67 6.74
CA ILE A 356 -29.75 0.51 7.23
C ILE A 356 -31.08 0.67 6.48
N LEU A 357 -31.10 0.57 5.15
CA LEU A 357 -32.32 0.70 4.35
C LEU A 357 -33.37 -0.36 4.73
N VAL A 358 -32.96 -1.62 4.89
CA VAL A 358 -33.84 -2.70 5.32
C VAL A 358 -34.39 -2.44 6.72
N LEU A 359 -33.53 -2.04 7.66
CA LEU A 359 -33.93 -1.75 9.04
C LEU A 359 -34.84 -0.51 9.13
N GLU A 360 -34.60 0.52 8.33
CA GLU A 360 -35.49 1.69 8.20
C GLU A 360 -36.85 1.29 7.61
N ALA A 361 -36.88 0.56 6.49
CA ALA A 361 -38.13 0.08 5.90
C ALA A 361 -38.96 -0.74 6.90
N PHE A 362 -38.31 -1.61 7.67
CA PHE A 362 -38.94 -2.35 8.75
C PHE A 362 -39.44 -1.43 9.88
N THR A 363 -38.65 -0.41 10.25
CA THR A 363 -39.00 0.62 11.24
C THR A 363 -40.28 1.34 10.85
N TRP A 364 -40.36 1.86 9.62
CA TRP A 364 -41.53 2.56 9.11
C TRP A 364 -42.75 1.65 8.98
N THR A 365 -42.58 0.45 8.43
CA THR A 365 -43.68 -0.52 8.29
C THR A 365 -44.29 -0.86 9.64
N LYS A 366 -43.45 -1.16 10.64
CA LYS A 366 -43.90 -1.44 12.00
C LYS A 366 -44.59 -0.24 12.64
N HIS A 367 -44.09 0.96 12.40
CA HIS A 367 -44.69 2.20 12.92
C HIS A 367 -46.10 2.40 12.36
N ILE A 368 -46.28 2.27 11.04
CA ILE A 368 -47.58 2.41 10.35
C ILE A 368 -48.58 1.34 10.81
N LEU A 369 -48.15 0.08 10.94
CA LEU A 369 -49.01 -0.99 11.45
C LEU A 369 -49.48 -0.74 12.88
N GLN A 370 -48.63 -0.13 13.72
CA GLN A 370 -49.00 0.21 15.09
C GLN A 370 -49.88 1.45 15.18
N SER A 371 -49.73 2.43 14.28
CA SER A 371 -50.63 3.59 14.24
C SER A 371 -52.04 3.18 13.80
N HIS A 372 -52.17 2.30 12.81
CA HIS A 372 -53.47 1.77 12.37
C HIS A 372 -54.18 0.88 13.41
N ARG A 373 -53.45 0.26 14.35
CA ARG A 373 -54.07 -0.50 15.46
C ARG A 373 -54.53 0.39 16.62
N ARG A 374 -54.12 1.66 16.65
CA ARG A 374 -54.43 2.62 17.71
C ARG A 374 -55.53 3.62 17.30
N SER A 375 -55.74 3.80 16.00
CA SER A 375 -56.96 4.39 15.42
C SER A 375 -58.08 3.36 15.42
#